data_AF-A0A947RNX8-F1
#
_entry.id   AF-A0A947RNX8-F1
#
_cell.length_a   1.000
_cell.length_b   1.000
_cell.length_c   1.000
_cell.angle_alpha   90.00
_cell.angle_beta   90.00
_cell.angle_gamma   90.00
#
_symmetry.space_group_name_H-M   'P 1'
#
loop_
_entity.id
_entity.type
_entity.pdbx_description
1 polymer ?
#
loop_
_entity_poly.entity_id
_entity_poly.type
_entity_poly.pdbx_seq_one_letter_code
_entity_poly.pdbx_strand_id
1 'polypeptide(L)' 'MSFEWSWFPKIAQGLPLTLLITFSCIGIGIVLGVLLALGRVYGPRILRGFCVVYIQFFRGTPLLVQLFIVYYG' A
#
# COMPACT_ATOMS: atom_id res chain seq x y z
N MET A 1 -8.14 37.26 4.97
CA MET A 1 -8.13 35.83 5.37
C MET A 1 -6.95 35.64 6.32
N SER A 2 -7.18 35.80 7.62
CA SER A 2 -6.18 35.55 8.66
C SER A 2 -6.04 34.05 8.88
N PHE A 3 -4.83 33.52 8.76
CA PHE A 3 -4.51 32.13 9.05
C PHE A 3 -4.62 31.92 10.56
N GLU A 4 -5.62 31.16 11.01
CA GLU A 4 -5.80 30.86 12.44
C GLU A 4 -4.84 29.74 12.86
N TRP A 5 -3.69 30.08 13.44
CA TRP A 5 -2.67 29.14 13.89
C TRP A 5 -3.17 28.07 14.91
N SER A 6 -4.36 28.27 15.46
CA SER A 6 -5.06 27.35 16.37
C SER A 6 -5.47 26.02 15.71
N TRP A 7 -5.57 25.94 14.38
CA TRP A 7 -5.90 24.70 13.67
C TRP A 7 -4.71 23.74 13.54
N PHE A 8 -3.48 24.27 13.59
CA PHE A 8 -2.25 23.49 13.44
C PHE A 8 -2.15 22.29 14.40
N PRO A 9 -2.33 22.45 15.73
CA PRO A 9 -2.27 21.32 16.66
C PRO A 9 -3.37 20.27 16.40
N LYS A 10 -4.56 20.67 15.92
CA LYS A 10 -5.64 19.72 15.61
C LYS A 10 -5.32 18.86 14.40
N ILE A 11 -4.72 19.44 13.36
CA ILE A 11 -4.31 18.71 12.16
C ILE A 11 -3.09 17.82 12.47
N ALA A 12 -2.15 18.31 13.29
CA ALA A 12 -0.96 17.58 13.70
C ALA A 12 -1.27 16.30 14.50
N GLN A 13 -2.44 16.19 15.14
CA GLN A 13 -2.85 14.96 15.84
C GLN A 13 -3.03 13.76 14.92
N GLY A 14 -3.30 13.97 13.62
CA GLY A 14 -3.38 12.88 12.64
C GLY A 14 -2.01 12.35 12.21
N LEU A 15 -0.96 13.14 12.37
CA LEU A 15 0.38 12.83 11.87
C LEU A 15 0.95 11.52 12.43
N PRO A 16 0.90 11.23 13.74
CA PRO A 16 1.43 9.97 14.26
C PRO A 16 0.74 8.74 13.66
N LEU A 17 -0.58 8.80 13.48
CA LEU A 17 -1.35 7.70 12.89
C LEU A 17 -0.99 7.49 11.42
N THR A 18 -0.89 8.58 10.64
CA THR A 18 -0.46 8.50 9.24
C THR A 18 0.93 7.88 9.13
N LEU A 19 1.89 8.35 9.93
CA LEU A 19 3.25 7.81 9.92
C LEU A 19 3.26 6.32 10.29
N LEU A 20 2.54 5.94 11.35
CA LEU A 20 2.45 4.54 11.77
C LEU A 20 1.94 3.64 10.64
N ILE A 21 0.83 4.03 10.01
CA ILE A 21 0.24 3.27 8.90
C ILE A 21 1.20 3.24 7.71
N THR A 22 1.74 4.39 7.30
CA THR A 22 2.65 4.49 6.15
C THR A 22 3.88 3.61 6.32
N PHE A 23 4.59 3.71 7.45
CA PHE A 23 5.79 2.90 7.68
C PHE A 23 5.47 1.41 7.76
N SER A 24 4.35 1.04 8.38
CA SER A 24 3.92 -0.35 8.47
C SER A 24 3.60 -0.93 7.08
N CYS A 25 2.83 -0.20 6.28
CA CYS A 25 2.49 -0.60 4.91
C CYS A 25 3.72 -0.68 4.00
N ILE A 26 4.64 0.27 4.10
CA ILE A 26 5.91 0.25 3.34
C ILE A 26 6.73 -0.98 3.74
N GLY A 27 6.89 -1.25 5.03
CA GLY A 27 7.66 -2.40 5.51
C GLY A 27 7.11 -3.72 4.97
N ILE A 28 5.79 -3.94 5.13
CA ILE A 28 5.12 -5.14 4.62
C ILE A 28 5.19 -5.20 3.09
N GLY A 29 4.96 -4.07 2.41
CA GLY A 29 4.99 -3.96 0.96
C GLY A 29 6.37 -4.29 0.37
N ILE A 30 7.46 -3.89 1.02
CA ILE A 30 8.82 -4.24 0.61
C ILE A 30 9.04 -5.74 0.73
N VAL A 31 8.71 -6.34 1.88
CA VAL A 31 8.89 -7.79 2.10
C VAL A 31 8.12 -8.59 1.06
N LEU A 32 6.83 -8.29 0.87
CA LEU A 32 6.00 -8.95 -0.14
C LEU A 32 6.51 -8.69 -1.56
N GLY A 33 6.90 -7.46 -1.86
CA GLY A 33 7.45 -7.07 -3.16
C GLY A 33 8.71 -7.84 -3.52
N VAL A 34 9.63 -8.02 -2.57
CA VAL A 34 10.85 -8.81 -2.75
C VAL A 34 10.52 -10.28 -2.98
N LEU A 35 9.64 -10.88 -2.17
CA LEU A 35 9.23 -12.28 -2.34
C LEU A 35 8.58 -12.53 -3.72
N LEU A 36 7.70 -11.64 -4.15
CA LEU A 36 7.05 -11.72 -5.46
C LEU A 36 8.03 -11.50 -6.62
N ALA A 37 9.00 -10.59 -6.45
CA ALA A 37 10.05 -10.37 -7.43
C ALA A 37 10.95 -11.61 -7.58
N LEU A 38 11.35 -12.22 -6.47
CA LEU A 38 12.13 -13.46 -6.47
C LEU A 38 11.36 -14.61 -7.14
N GLY A 39 10.10 -14.80 -6.77
CA GLY A 39 9.23 -15.82 -7.38
C GLY A 39 9.01 -15.59 -8.89
N ARG A 40 8.95 -14.33 -9.33
CA ARG A 40 8.84 -13.97 -10.74
C ARG A 40 10.13 -14.24 -11.54
N VAL A 41 11.30 -13.98 -10.95
CA VAL A 41 12.61 -14.09 -11.64
C VAL A 41 13.11 -15.53 -11.65
N TYR A 42 13.06 -16.21 -10.50
CA TYR A 42 13.68 -17.53 -10.31
C TYR A 42 12.67 -18.67 -10.25
N GLY A 43 11.36 -18.39 -10.16
CA GLY A 43 10.33 -19.41 -10.02
C GLY A 43 10.02 -20.19 -11.31
N PRO A 44 9.49 -21.42 -11.19
CA PRO A 44 9.02 -22.20 -12.34
C PRO A 44 7.87 -21.48 -13.05
N ARG A 45 7.58 -21.88 -14.30
CA ARG A 45 6.61 -21.21 -15.20
C ARG A 45 5.25 -20.92 -14.54
N ILE A 46 4.78 -21.84 -13.70
CA ILE A 46 3.51 -21.71 -12.96
C ILE A 46 3.60 -20.62 -11.88
N LEU A 47 4.62 -20.68 -11.00
CA LEU A 47 4.81 -19.69 -9.94
C LEU A 47 5.02 -18.29 -10.54
N ARG A 48 5.83 -18.19 -11.60
CA ARG A 48 6.03 -16.93 -12.32
C ARG A 48 4.72 -16.38 -12.87
N GLY A 49 3.84 -17.23 -13.41
CA GLY A 49 2.50 -16.85 -13.86
C GLY A 49 1.67 -16.24 -12.73
N PHE A 50 1.60 -16.91 -11.58
CA PHE A 50 0.90 -16.41 -10.39
C PHE A 50 1.46 -15.06 -9.91
N CYS A 51 2.78 -14.92 -9.81
CA CYS A 51 3.41 -13.65 -9.40
C CYS A 51 3.09 -12.53 -10.40
N VAL A 52 3.10 -12.80 -11.71
CA VAL A 52 2.75 -11.80 -12.73
C VAL A 52 1.29 -11.38 -12.60
N VAL A 53 0.35 -12.31 -12.46
CA VAL A 53 -1.07 -11.99 -12.30
C VAL A 53 -1.30 -11.15 -11.04
N TYR A 54 -0.71 -11.54 -9.91
CA TYR A 54 -0.80 -10.77 -8.66
C TYR A 54 -0.26 -9.34 -8.87
N ILE A 55 0.97 -9.19 -9.38
CA ILE A 55 1.58 -7.87 -9.60
C ILE A 55 0.73 -7.00 -10.54
N GLN A 56 0.22 -7.58 -11.63
CA GLN A 56 -0.61 -6.87 -12.60
C GLN A 56 -1.96 -6.46 -12.01
N PHE A 57 -2.60 -7.32 -11.23
CA PHE A 57 -3.87 -7.00 -10.55
C PHE A 57 -3.71 -5.82 -9.61
N PHE A 58 -2.72 -5.86 -8.71
CA PHE A 58 -2.54 -4.80 -7.71
C PHE A 58 -2.02 -3.48 -8.30
N ARG A 59 -1.29 -3.53 -9.42
CA ARG A 59 -0.83 -2.31 -10.13
C ARG A 59 -1.84 -1.78 -11.14
N GLY A 60 -2.73 -2.63 -11.65
CA GLY A 60 -3.73 -2.29 -12.66
C GLY A 60 -5.07 -1.86 -12.08
N THR A 61 -5.31 -2.08 -10.79
CA THR A 61 -6.53 -1.66 -10.10
C THR A 61 -6.28 -0.41 -9.25
N PRO A 62 -7.19 0.59 -9.25
CA PRO A 62 -7.03 1.76 -8.40
C PRO A 62 -7.05 1.38 -6.92
N LEU A 63 -6.12 1.94 -6.13
CA LEU A 63 -6.05 1.70 -4.68
C LEU A 63 -7.37 2.02 -3.98
N LEU A 64 -8.06 3.07 -4.43
CA LEU A 64 -9.37 3.46 -3.92
C LEU A 64 -10.37 2.30 -4.07
N VAL A 65 -10.42 1.65 -5.24
CA VAL A 65 -11.31 0.50 -5.49
C VAL A 65 -10.97 -0.67 -4.58
N GLN A 66 -9.68 -0.97 -4.40
CA GLN A 66 -9.25 -2.02 -3.47
C GLN A 66 -9.70 -1.72 -2.04
N LEU A 67 -9.55 -0.47 -1.60
CA LEU A 67 -10.00 -0.04 -0.28
C LEU A 67 -11.52 -0.17 -0.16
N PHE A 68 -12.27 0.21 -1.19
CA PHE A 68 -13.72 0.05 -1.20
C PHE A 68 -14.13 -1.41 -1.06
N ILE A 69 -13.47 -2.34 -1.78
CA ILE A 69 -13.75 -3.77 -1.69
C ILE A 69 -13.40 -4.31 -0.29
N VAL A 70 -12.28 -3.91 0.30
CA VAL A 70 -11.87 -4.40 1.63
C VAL A 70 -12.72 -3.80 2.75
N TYR A 71 -13.16 -2.55 2.59
CA TYR A 71 -13.91 -1.83 3.63
C TYR A 71 -15.42 -2.01 3.54
N TYR A 72 -15.98 -2.11 2.34
CA TYR A 72 -17.42 -2.23 2.08
C TYR A 72 -17.85 -3.56 1.45
N GLY A 73 -16.90 -4.37 0.99
CA GLY A 73 -17.19 -5.69 0.42
C GLY A 73 -17.52 -6.74 1.48
#